data_AF-A0A4Y2JBI1-F1
#
_entry.id   AF-A0A4Y2JBI1-F1
#
_cell.length_a   1.000
_cell.length_b   1.000
_cell.length_c   1.000
_cell.angle_alpha   90.00
_cell.angle_beta   90.00
_cell.angle_gamma   90.00
#
_symmetry.space_group_name_H-M   'P 1'
#
loop_
_entity.id
_entity.type
_entity.pdbx_description
1 polymer ?
#
loop_
_entity_poly.entity_id
_entity_poly.type
_entity_poly.pdbx_seq_one_letter_code
_entity_poly.pdbx_strand_id
1 'polypeptide(L)'
;MHEKSHAIIRLLVHFPDMQPVYLYVDEERQALERSPQRSTMLTAWFELNETDPDANRYFYADIPQHFVWKNYKSERRVYLAIE
;
A
#
# COMPACT_ATOMS: atom_id res chain seq x y z
N MET A 1 16.01 15.92 -26.04
CA MET A 1 15.80 14.91 -24.98
C MET A 1 14.83 15.54 -24.00
N HIS A 2 13.56 15.13 -23.98
CA HIS A 2 12.58 15.73 -23.08
C HIS A 2 12.81 15.17 -21.67
N GLU A 3 13.30 16.00 -20.75
CA GLU A 3 13.27 15.70 -19.32
C GLU A 3 11.80 15.61 -18.90
N LYS A 4 11.32 14.38 -18.66
CA LYS A 4 10.04 14.19 -17.99
C LYS A 4 10.25 14.52 -16.52
N SER A 5 9.50 15.50 -16.01
CA SER A 5 9.38 15.74 -14.58
C SER A 5 8.93 14.45 -13.87
N HIS A 6 9.51 14.16 -12.70
CA HIS A 6 9.16 12.99 -11.88
C HIS A 6 7.66 12.95 -11.57
N ALA A 7 7.08 11.74 -11.55
CA ALA A 7 5.68 11.56 -11.12
C ALA A 7 5.57 11.86 -9.62
N ILE A 8 4.79 12.88 -9.26
CA ILE A 8 4.50 13.20 -7.86
C ILE A 8 3.27 12.40 -7.45
N ILE A 9 3.44 11.46 -6.52
CA ILE A 9 2.35 10.70 -5.92
C ILE A 9 2.06 11.32 -4.55
N ARG A 10 0.80 11.70 -4.32
CA ARG A 10 0.37 12.18 -3.00
C ARG A 10 0.11 10.97 -2.10
N LEU A 11 0.82 10.92 -0.98
CA LEU A 11 0.56 9.93 0.05
C LEU A 11 -0.69 10.32 0.84
N LEU A 12 -1.59 9.35 0.95
CA LEU A 12 -2.80 9.46 1.75
C LEU A 12 -2.43 9.31 3.22
N VAL A 13 -2.18 10.43 3.90
CA VAL A 13 -1.97 10.48 5.35
C VAL A 13 -3.33 10.75 6.01
N HIS A 14 -3.82 9.77 6.75
CA HIS A 14 -5.09 9.83 7.47
C HIS A 14 -4.86 9.55 8.95
N PHE A 15 -5.73 10.08 9.81
CA PHE A 15 -5.84 9.61 11.19
C PHE A 15 -6.38 8.17 11.22
N PRO A 16 -6.19 7.44 12.34
CA PRO A 16 -6.82 6.14 12.54
C PRO A 16 -8.32 6.21 12.22
N ASP A 17 -8.81 5.25 11.45
CA ASP A 17 -10.20 5.13 11.00
C ASP A 17 -10.77 6.28 10.16
N MET A 18 -9.93 7.23 9.70
CA MET A 18 -10.34 8.34 8.83
C MET A 18 -9.93 8.13 7.36
N GLN A 19 -9.80 6.87 6.96
CA GLN A 19 -9.46 6.49 5.59
C GLN A 19 -10.70 6.50 4.69
N PRO A 20 -10.56 6.85 3.40
CA PRO A 20 -11.70 7.00 2.51
C PRO A 20 -12.40 5.66 2.28
N VAL A 21 -13.72 5.63 2.50
CA VAL A 21 -14.59 4.51 2.18
C VAL A 21 -15.37 4.84 0.91
N TYR A 22 -15.20 4.02 -0.12
CA TYR A 22 -15.97 4.13 -1.35
C TYR A 22 -17.26 3.32 -1.21
N LEU A 23 -18.39 4.00 -1.35
CA LEU A 23 -19.71 3.38 -1.37
C LEU A 23 -20.15 3.25 -2.83
N TYR A 24 -20.55 2.05 -3.22
CA TYR A 24 -21.26 1.81 -4.47
C TYR A 24 -22.73 1.56 -4.15
N VAL A 25 -23.61 1.89 -5.10
CA VAL A 25 -25.04 1.65 -4.98
C VAL A 25 -25.27 0.18 -4.65
N ASP A 26 -26.08 -0.10 -3.63
CA ASP A 26 -26.42 -1.44 -3.11
C ASP A 26 -25.27 -2.19 -2.40
N GLU A 27 -24.12 -1.55 -2.14
CA GLU A 27 -22.98 -2.15 -1.42
C GLU A 27 -22.66 -1.47 -0.08
N GLU A 28 -23.50 -0.57 0.43
CA GLU A 28 -23.17 0.29 1.57
C GLU A 28 -22.81 -0.50 2.83
N ARG A 29 -23.55 -1.58 3.13
CA ARG A 29 -23.25 -2.48 4.25
C ARG A 29 -21.92 -3.19 4.08
N GLN A 30 -21.64 -3.71 2.88
CA GLN A 30 -20.41 -4.43 2.59
C GLN A 30 -19.20 -3.50 2.62
N ALA A 31 -19.36 -2.26 2.17
CA ALA A 31 -18.31 -1.24 2.22
C ALA A 31 -17.94 -0.89 3.66
N LEU A 32 -18.94 -0.78 4.56
CA LEU A 32 -18.71 -0.58 6.00
C LEU A 32 -18.00 -1.78 6.64
N GLU A 33 -18.38 -3.01 6.31
CA GLU A 33 -17.72 -4.24 6.80
C GLU A 33 -16.26 -4.35 6.32
N ARG A 34 -15.97 -3.90 5.09
CA ARG A 34 -14.62 -3.92 4.49
C ARG A 34 -13.73 -2.76 4.95
N SER A 35 -14.32 -1.65 5.41
CA SER A 35 -13.57 -0.44 5.78
C SER A 35 -12.44 -0.70 6.80
N PRO A 36 -12.66 -1.44 7.90
CA PRO A 36 -11.60 -1.73 8.87
C PRO A 36 -10.46 -2.59 8.32
N GLN A 37 -10.71 -3.32 7.23
CA GLN A 37 -9.74 -4.24 6.62
C GLN A 37 -8.91 -3.56 5.51
N ARG A 38 -9.25 -2.32 5.12
CA ARG A 38 -8.55 -1.58 4.08
C ARG A 38 -7.37 -0.83 4.68
N SER A 39 -6.16 -1.41 4.55
CA SER A 39 -4.93 -0.63 4.70
C SER A 39 -4.66 0.19 3.45
N THR A 40 -4.17 1.42 3.63
CA THR A 40 -3.57 2.21 2.54
C THR A 40 -2.14 1.72 2.28
N MET A 41 -1.54 2.13 1.16
CA MET A 41 -0.13 1.82 0.91
C MET A 41 0.81 2.35 2.01
N LEU A 42 0.46 3.47 2.67
CA LEU A 42 1.27 4.03 3.75
C LEU A 42 1.12 3.25 5.06
N THR A 43 -0.12 2.92 5.46
CA THR A 43 -0.34 2.17 6.71
C THR A 43 0.23 0.75 6.61
N ALA A 44 0.10 0.12 5.46
CA ALA A 44 0.71 -1.19 5.26
C ALA A 44 2.22 -1.14 5.11
N TRP A 45 2.82 0.00 4.73
CA TRP A 45 4.26 0.17 4.86
C TRP A 45 4.67 0.19 6.34
N PHE A 46 3.92 0.86 7.22
CA PHE A 46 4.19 0.80 8.66
C PHE A 46 4.11 -0.64 9.20
N GLU A 47 3.01 -1.35 8.90
CA GLU A 47 2.85 -2.77 9.27
C GLU A 47 4.01 -3.65 8.73
N LEU A 48 4.45 -3.38 7.50
CA LEU A 48 5.57 -4.10 6.90
C LEU A 48 6.89 -3.84 7.65
N ASN A 49 7.15 -2.61 8.08
CA ASN A 49 8.36 -2.28 8.84
C ASN A 49 8.39 -2.92 10.23
N GLU A 50 7.21 -3.12 10.84
CA GLU A 50 7.08 -3.83 12.12
C GLU A 50 7.32 -5.33 11.98
N THR A 51 6.93 -5.91 10.84
CA THR A 51 6.90 -7.37 10.64
C THR A 51 8.11 -7.93 9.88
N ASP A 52 8.71 -7.14 8.98
CA ASP A 52 9.86 -7.54 8.16
C ASP A 52 11.06 -6.60 8.39
N PRO A 53 12.08 -7.03 9.15
CA PRO A 53 13.25 -6.20 9.45
C PRO A 53 14.03 -5.72 8.22
N ASP A 54 13.92 -6.39 7.07
CA ASP A 54 14.57 -5.95 5.84
C ASP A 54 13.85 -4.76 5.21
N ALA A 55 12.54 -4.61 5.44
CA ALA A 55 11.76 -3.47 4.95
C ALA A 55 12.26 -2.14 5.54
N ASN A 56 12.74 -2.16 6.79
CA ASN A 56 13.34 -1.00 7.47
C ASN A 56 14.59 -0.44 6.76
N ARG A 57 15.16 -1.18 5.80
CA ARG A 57 16.33 -0.73 5.02
C ARG A 57 15.96 0.13 3.83
N TYR A 58 14.68 0.18 3.45
CA TYR A 58 14.23 0.87 2.25
C TYR A 58 13.36 2.07 2.61
N PHE A 59 13.54 3.18 1.90
CA PHE A 59 12.59 4.28 1.98
C PHE A 59 11.26 3.87 1.36
N TYR A 60 10.17 4.50 1.80
CA TYR A 60 8.83 4.27 1.24
C TYR A 60 8.82 4.27 -0.30
N ALA A 61 9.53 5.21 -0.93
CA ALA A 61 9.61 5.33 -2.39
C ALA A 61 10.27 4.13 -3.09
N ASP A 62 11.12 3.39 -2.38
CA ASP A 62 11.86 2.25 -2.89
C ASP A 62 11.15 0.92 -2.63
N ILE A 63 10.20 0.90 -1.68
CA ILE A 63 9.43 -0.31 -1.31
C ILE A 63 8.80 -1.02 -2.52
N PRO A 64 8.19 -0.35 -3.52
CA PRO A 64 7.62 -1.02 -4.68
C PRO A 64 8.62 -1.82 -5.54
N GLN A 65 9.93 -1.55 -5.39
CA GLN A 65 11.00 -2.30 -6.08
C GLN A 65 11.24 -3.67 -5.43
N HIS A 66 10.95 -3.80 -4.13
CA HIS A 66 11.23 -4.98 -3.30
C HIS A 66 9.96 -5.74 -2.88
N PHE A 67 8.85 -5.02 -2.75
CA PHE A 67 7.55 -5.53 -2.29
C PHE A 67 6.46 -5.19 -3.31
N VAL A 68 5.42 -6.01 -3.35
CA VAL A 68 4.24 -5.81 -4.19
C VAL A 68 3.03 -5.52 -3.32
N TRP A 69 2.28 -4.50 -3.71
CA TRP A 69 1.00 -4.17 -3.10
C TRP A 69 -0.11 -5.05 -3.65
N LYS A 70 -0.72 -5.89 -2.81
CA LYS A 70 -1.82 -6.79 -3.18
C LYS A 70 -2.80 -6.94 -2.02
N ASN A 71 -4.10 -6.91 -2.30
CA ASN A 71 -5.17 -7.14 -1.32
C ASN A 71 -4.99 -6.32 -0.03
N TYR A 72 -4.61 -5.05 -0.17
CA TYR A 72 -4.36 -4.14 0.95
C TYR A 72 -3.17 -4.53 1.84
N LYS A 73 -2.22 -5.33 1.32
CA LYS A 73 -0.99 -5.73 2.02
C LYS A 73 0.23 -5.62 1.11
N SER A 74 1.40 -5.42 1.72
CA SER A 74 2.69 -5.42 1.04
C SER A 74 3.35 -6.79 1.22
N GLU A 75 3.58 -7.51 0.13
CA GLU A 75 4.18 -8.85 0.13
C GLU A 75 5.55 -8.81 -0.54
N ARG A 76 6.52 -9.58 -0.03
CA ARG A 76 7.87 -9.63 -0.61
C ARG A 76 7.81 -10.17 -2.04
N ARG A 77 8.51 -9.53 -2.97
CA ARG A 77 8.69 -10.06 -4.32
C ARG A 77 9.48 -11.37 -4.26
N VAL A 78 8.85 -12.45 -4.68
CA VAL A 78 9.56 -13.71 -4.96
C VAL A 78 9.88 -13.71 -6.45
N TYR A 79 11.15 -13.49 -6.80
CA TYR A 79 11.62 -13.83 -8.14
C TYR A 79 11.73 -15.34 -8.19
N LEU A 80 10.75 -16.01 -8.81
CA LEU A 80 10.93 -17.40 -9.21
C LEU A 80 12.12 -17.42 -10.18
N ALA A 81 13.23 -18.02 -9.75
CA ALA A 81 14.27 -18.42 -10.69
C ALA A 81 13.58 -19.37 -11.68
N ILE A 82 13.38 -18.89 -12.89
CA ILE A 82 12.94 -19.73 -14.00
C ILE A 82 14.19 -20.54 -14.35
N GLU A 83 14.27 -21.76 -13.81
CA GLU A 83 15.19 -22.79 -14.31
C GLU A 83 14.68 -23.38 -15.63
#